data_AF-A5PBI4-F1
#
_entry.id   AF-A5PBI4-F1
#
_cell.length_a   1.000
_cell.length_b   1.000
_cell.length_c   1.000
_cell.angle_alpha   90.00
_cell.angle_beta   90.00
_cell.angle_gamma   90.00
#
_symmetry.space_group_name_H-M   'P 1'
#
loop_
_entity.id
_entity.type
_entity.pdbx_description
1 polymer ?
#
loop_
_entity_poly.entity_id
_entity_poly.type
_entity_poly.pdbx_seq_one_letter_code
_entity_poly.pdbx_strand_id
1 'polypeptide(L)' 'MRAAMPDFLTFASDADILALWGAAFLLLAGFTLAMDRRRQKRARIDGVGWVPWTGLFLTCVVVGGGLLAVAVPGIIRG' A
#
# COMPACT_ATOMS: atom_id res chain seq x y z
N MET A 1 -0.59 20.52 -20.05
CA MET A 1 -1.18 21.56 -19.16
C MET A 1 -1.03 21.09 -17.73
N ARG A 2 -0.07 21.64 -16.97
CA ARG A 2 -0.04 21.49 -15.50
C ARG A 2 -1.09 22.44 -14.96
N ALA A 3 -2.14 21.93 -14.33
CA ALA A 3 -3.00 22.78 -13.52
C ALA A 3 -2.14 23.38 -12.40
N ALA A 4 -2.10 24.70 -12.30
CA ALA A 4 -1.42 25.38 -11.20
C ALA A 4 -2.18 25.01 -9.91
N MET A 5 -1.58 24.12 -9.13
CA MET A 5 -2.12 23.67 -7.86
C MET A 5 -1.88 24.79 -6.84
N PRO A 6 -2.92 25.35 -6.21
CA PRO A 6 -2.77 26.49 -5.30
C PRO A 6 -1.95 26.12 -4.06
N ASP A 7 -1.13 27.05 -3.56
CA ASP A 7 -0.15 26.90 -2.45
C ASP A 7 -0.72 26.42 -1.10
N PHE A 8 -2.04 26.28 -0.95
CA PHE A 8 -2.63 25.65 0.24
C PHE A 8 -2.78 24.13 0.09
N LEU A 9 -2.61 23.57 -1.12
CA LEU A 9 -2.54 22.12 -1.35
C LEU A 9 -1.10 21.58 -1.24
N THR A 10 -0.10 22.45 -1.07
CA THR A 10 1.32 22.09 -0.93
C THR A 10 1.76 21.85 0.53
N PHE A 11 0.84 21.50 1.43
CA PHE A 11 1.21 21.14 2.82
C PHE A 11 2.07 19.87 2.89
N ALA A 12 1.99 18.99 1.89
CA ALA A 12 2.77 17.77 1.77
C ALA A 12 3.57 17.81 0.47
N SER A 13 4.87 17.52 0.55
CA SER A 13 5.70 17.33 -0.64
C SER A 13 5.18 16.15 -1.47
N ASP A 14 5.46 16.12 -2.79
CA ASP A 14 5.15 14.94 -3.62
C ASP A 14 5.71 13.65 -3.00
N ALA A 15 6.88 13.76 -2.35
CA ALA A 15 7.50 12.64 -1.63
C ALA A 15 6.68 12.20 -0.41
N ASP A 16 6.12 13.13 0.35
CA ASP A 16 5.27 12.83 1.52
C ASP A 16 3.97 12.15 1.10
N ILE A 17 3.37 12.61 0.00
CA ILE A 17 2.16 12.00 -0.57
C ILE A 17 2.44 10.56 -1.01
N LEU A 18 3.55 10.35 -1.72
CA LEU A 18 3.98 9.01 -2.13
C LEU A 18 4.26 8.10 -0.92
N ALA A 19 4.87 8.64 0.14
CA ALA A 19 5.12 7.88 1.35
C ALA A 19 3.85 7.50 2.10
N LEU A 20 2.87 8.41 2.20
CA LEU A 20 1.57 8.13 2.80
C LEU A 20 0.83 7.02 2.05
N TRP A 21 0.79 7.10 0.72
CA TRP A 21 0.19 6.05 -0.10
C TRP A 21 0.96 4.73 0.01
N GLY A 22 2.29 4.78 -0.01
CA GLY A 22 3.13 3.60 0.19
C GLY A 22 2.86 2.90 1.52
N ALA A 23 2.79 3.66 2.61
CA ALA A 23 2.43 3.16 3.93
C ALA A 23 1.00 2.58 3.96
N ALA A 24 0.03 3.24 3.33
CA ALA A 24 -1.34 2.74 3.23
C ALA A 24 -1.41 1.38 2.50
N PHE A 25 -0.67 1.23 1.39
CA PHE A 25 -0.55 -0.05 0.69
C PHE A 25 0.13 -1.14 1.54
N LEU A 26 1.15 -0.80 2.33
CA LEU A 26 1.78 -1.76 3.25
C LEU A 26 0.84 -2.18 4.39
N LEU A 27 0.02 -1.27 4.93
CA LEU A 27 -1.01 -1.62 5.91
C LEU A 27 -2.04 -2.57 5.31
N LEU A 28 -2.48 -2.31 4.07
CA LEU A 28 -3.39 -3.19 3.34
C LEU A 28 -2.74 -4.56 3.04
N ALA A 29 -1.44 -4.58 2.70
CA ALA A 29 -0.69 -5.82 2.55
C ALA A 29 -0.69 -6.62 3.87
N GLY A 30 -0.41 -5.97 5.00
CA GLY A 30 -0.50 -6.60 6.33
C GLY A 30 -1.88 -7.20 6.61
N PHE A 31 -2.95 -6.48 6.27
CA PHE A 31 -4.32 -6.97 6.39
C PHE A 31 -4.58 -8.20 5.51
N THR A 32 -4.21 -8.15 4.23
CA THR A 32 -4.42 -9.28 3.29
C THR A 32 -3.65 -10.53 3.74
N LEU A 33 -2.42 -10.37 4.24
CA LEU A 33 -1.63 -11.45 4.83
C LEU A 33 -2.31 -12.04 6.08
N ALA A 34 -2.87 -11.20 6.95
CA ALA A 34 -3.61 -11.67 8.12
C ALA A 34 -4.85 -12.48 7.70
N MET A 35 -5.55 -12.05 6.66
CA MET A 35 -6.70 -12.77 6.10
C MET A 35 -6.30 -14.10 5.47
N ASP A 36 -5.17 -14.17 4.77
CA ASP A 36 -4.63 -15.41 4.23
C ASP A 36 -4.32 -16.42 5.34
N ARG A 37 -3.64 -15.97 6.40
CA ARG A 37 -3.38 -16.79 7.60
C ARG A 37 -4.67 -17.25 8.29
N ARG A 38 -5.70 -16.41 8.34
CA ARG A 38 -7.03 -16.81 8.86
C ARG A 38 -7.68 -17.87 7.97
N ARG A 39 -7.52 -17.77 6.65
CA ARG A 39 -7.98 -18.77 5.66
C ARG A 39 -7.27 -20.10 5.86
N GLN A 40 -5.95 -20.11 6.02
CA GLN A 40 -5.15 -21.33 6.20
C GLN A 40 -5.49 -22.11 7.47
N LYS A 41 -5.97 -21.43 8.52
CA LYS A 41 -6.37 -22.07 9.79
C LYS A 41 -7.72 -22.78 9.74
N ARG A 42 -8.47 -22.71 8.63
CA ARG A 42 -9.79 -23.36 8.50
C ARG A 42 -9.63 -24.83 8.12
N ALA A 43 -10.24 -25.72 8.89
CA ALA A 43 -10.19 -27.18 8.67
C ALA A 43 -11.02 -27.66 7.46
N ARG A 44 -12.04 -26.90 7.05
CA ARG A 44 -12.84 -27.19 5.84
C ARG A 44 -12.53 -26.15 4.77
N ILE A 45 -11.98 -26.60 3.63
CA ILE A 45 -11.67 -25.76 2.47
C ILE A 45 -12.93 -25.17 1.82
N ASP A 46 -14.07 -25.84 1.94
CA ASP A 46 -15.35 -25.43 1.34
C ASP A 46 -15.88 -24.07 1.85
N GLY A 47 -15.40 -23.60 3.01
CA GLY A 47 -15.83 -22.35 3.66
C GLY A 47 -14.81 -21.21 3.62
N VAL A 48 -13.80 -21.30 2.77
CA VAL A 48 -12.62 -20.41 2.81
C VAL A 48 -12.81 -19.08 2.06
N GLY A 49 -13.83 -18.98 1.21
CA GLY A 49 -14.11 -17.79 0.40
C GLY A 49 -13.20 -17.68 -0.83
N TRP A 50 -13.67 -16.95 -1.84
CA TRP A 50 -13.09 -16.89 -3.19
C TRP A 50 -11.90 -15.92 -3.34
N VAL A 51 -11.64 -15.09 -2.32
CA VAL A 51 -10.69 -13.97 -2.43
C VAL A 51 -9.24 -14.48 -2.52
N PRO A 52 -8.46 -14.02 -3.51
CA PRO A 52 -7.05 -14.38 -3.68
C PRO A 52 -6.15 -13.54 -2.76
N TRP A 53 -6.19 -13.82 -1.45
CA TRP A 53 -5.47 -13.04 -0.43
C TRP A 53 -3.97 -12.91 -0.69
N THR A 54 -3.31 -13.98 -1.12
CA THR A 54 -1.88 -13.96 -1.49
C THR A 54 -1.60 -13.03 -2.67
N GLY A 55 -2.46 -13.05 -3.69
CA GLY A 55 -2.32 -12.16 -4.85
C GLY A 55 -2.46 -10.69 -4.45
N LEU A 56 -3.47 -10.38 -3.64
CA LEU A 56 -3.67 -9.03 -3.10
C LEU A 56 -2.49 -8.58 -2.23
N PHE A 57 -1.96 -9.47 -1.39
CA PHE A 57 -0.77 -9.19 -0.58
C PHE A 57 0.42 -8.80 -1.46
N LEU A 58 0.73 -9.61 -2.48
CA LEU A 58 1.85 -9.37 -3.37
C LEU A 58 1.70 -8.05 -4.13
N THR A 59 0.51 -7.77 -4.68
CA THR A 59 0.25 -6.50 -5.36
C THR A 59 0.45 -5.32 -4.42
N CYS A 60 -0.13 -5.36 -3.22
CA CYS A 60 -0.02 -4.26 -2.27
C CYS A 60 1.41 -4.05 -1.78
N VAL A 61 2.16 -5.12 -1.49
CA VAL A 61 3.53 -4.99 -0.99
C VAL A 61 4.48 -4.47 -2.06
N VAL A 62 4.29 -4.88 -3.32
CA VAL A 62 5.12 -4.40 -4.45
C VAL A 62 4.82 -2.94 -4.75
N VAL A 63 3.54 -2.56 -4.83
CA VAL A 63 3.15 -1.16 -5.08
C VAL A 63 3.58 -0.27 -3.90
N GLY A 64 3.27 -0.67 -2.66
CA GLY A 64 3.62 0.09 -1.47
C GLY A 64 5.13 0.24 -1.29
N GLY A 65 5.88 -0.85 -1.49
CA GLY A 65 7.34 -0.83 -1.45
C GLY A 65 7.95 0.04 -2.56
N GLY A 66 7.40 -0.02 -3.78
CA GLY A 66 7.83 0.83 -4.89
C GLY A 66 7.58 2.32 -4.63
N LEU A 67 6.40 2.67 -4.11
CA LEU A 67 6.07 4.05 -3.75
C LEU A 67 7.02 4.60 -2.67
N LEU A 68 7.30 3.81 -1.63
CA LEU A 68 8.26 4.20 -0.60
C LEU A 68 9.68 4.31 -1.14
N ALA A 69 10.12 3.39 -1.99
CA ALA A 69 11.44 3.44 -2.60
C ALA A 69 11.66 4.73 -3.42
N VAL A 70 10.62 5.24 -4.08
CA VAL A 70 10.66 6.51 -4.82
C VAL A 70 10.53 7.71 -3.87
N ALA A 71 9.74 7.61 -2.81
CA ALA A 71 9.53 8.69 -1.85
C ALA A 71 10.76 8.98 -0.97
N VAL A 72 11.49 7.93 -0.54
CA VAL A 72 12.59 8.02 0.43
C VAL A 72 13.64 9.07 0.05
N PRO A 73 14.19 9.11 -1.19
CA PRO A 73 15.16 10.13 -1.57
C PRO A 73 14.59 11.55 -1.58
N GLY A 74 13.27 11.70 -1.82
CA GLY A 74 12.59 13.00 -1.77
C GLY A 74 12.43 13.51 -0.34
N ILE A 75 12.11 12.61 0.60
CA ILE A 75 12.01 12.92 2.03
C ILE A 75 13.37 13.28 2.63
N ILE A 76 14.44 12.57 2.24
CA ILE A 76 15.79 12.83 2.77
C ILE A 76 16.36 14.19 2.30
N ARG A 77 15.93 14.66 1.12
CA ARG A 77 16.44 15.89 0.50
C ARG A 77 15.58 17.13 0.78
N GLY A 78 14.32 16.94 1.15
CA GLY A 78 13.40 18.00 1.57
C GLY A 78 13.71 18.46 2.99
#